data_AF-A0A1I5HHA6-F1
#
_entry.id   AF-A0A1I5HHA6-F1
#
_cell.length_a   1.000
_cell.length_b   1.000
_cell.length_c   1.000
_cell.angle_alpha   90.00
_cell.angle_beta   90.00
_cell.angle_gamma   90.00
#
_symmetry.space_group_name_H-M   'P 1'
#
loop_
_entity.id
_entity.type
_entity.pdbx_description
1 polymer ?
#
loop_
_entity_poly.entity_id
_entity_poly.type
_entity_poly.pdbx_seq_one_letter_code
_entity_poly.pdbx_strand_id
1 'polypeptide(L)'
;MTIQAETGALLDRARKYERQGRPAEAAAVFAKAAEAMEAHGDRMSAVAVRARQARALAAAGTTGEAQRLLDVLDRGAAALPAEVRAGLDAQAAHVLAAAGRTGEAARRAWSAMSAFGALHDPKRAGAAGVHAARLILKDAGPRGAERPLRELLAQMPPGGDDHRQVAKLLADAERRPGRDHDVLVTDPGSAAWGRLAAALAVGAHLAVGNGVAWNALADRGARDDRVLLERDWGITGAEGWREQMDALLDAQNSDPAIQMVLDRRGRGTGERAWREAITAWCRERDISDETVRQVVGLSGQILRYEARFRADGLLPPDGRVESVYGYDFGRAVNMARWGLNAGYCDAEEAEKCVLTAGHRANQVYPSWGSFSAGYVLGRMLRFDEGEFGEWYERSLAGHRILSEDPDSPWRRMAWG
;
A
#
# COMPACT_ATOMS: atom_id res chain seq x y z
N MET A 1 35.96 -12.21 -49.18
CA MET A 1 35.32 -12.30 -47.84
C MET A 1 33.84 -12.46 -48.10
N THR A 2 33.18 -13.51 -47.60
CA THR A 2 31.77 -13.76 -47.92
C THR A 2 30.89 -12.71 -47.23
N ILE A 3 29.81 -12.27 -47.90
CA ILE A 3 28.89 -11.23 -47.38
C ILE A 3 28.30 -11.62 -46.01
N GLN A 4 28.09 -12.91 -45.77
CA GLN A 4 27.71 -13.44 -44.45
C GLN A 4 28.75 -13.13 -43.36
N ALA A 5 30.05 -13.15 -43.69
CA ALA A 5 31.14 -12.77 -42.79
C ALA A 5 31.17 -11.26 -42.54
N GLU A 6 30.81 -10.45 -43.53
CA GLU A 6 30.70 -8.98 -43.38
C GLU A 6 29.51 -8.59 -42.50
N THR A 7 28.31 -9.15 -42.74
CA THR A 7 27.15 -8.92 -41.86
C THR A 7 27.39 -9.45 -40.45
N GLY A 8 28.06 -10.61 -40.31
CA GLY A 8 28.46 -11.16 -39.02
C GLY A 8 29.38 -10.22 -38.23
N ALA A 9 30.40 -9.67 -38.90
CA ALA A 9 31.33 -8.72 -38.30
C ALA A 9 30.63 -7.41 -37.86
N LEU A 10 29.66 -6.92 -38.65
CA LEU A 10 28.85 -5.77 -38.27
C LEU A 10 28.02 -6.07 -37.00
N LEU A 11 27.37 -7.23 -36.93
CA LEU A 11 26.59 -7.60 -35.74
C LEU A 11 27.45 -7.76 -34.49
N ASP A 12 28.64 -8.34 -34.61
CA ASP A 12 29.59 -8.44 -33.49
C ASP A 12 30.06 -7.06 -33.01
N ARG A 13 30.33 -6.15 -33.95
CA ARG A 13 30.68 -4.76 -33.63
C ARG A 13 29.52 -4.03 -32.95
N ALA A 14 28.29 -4.18 -33.43
CA ALA A 14 27.11 -3.58 -32.80
C ALA A 14 26.91 -4.09 -31.36
N ARG A 15 27.00 -5.42 -31.16
CA ARG A 15 26.96 -6.04 -29.81
C ARG A 15 28.08 -5.54 -28.90
N LYS A 16 29.27 -5.27 -29.45
CA LYS A 16 30.38 -4.68 -28.69
C LYS A 16 30.05 -3.27 -28.23
N TYR A 17 29.44 -2.43 -29.07
CA TYR A 17 28.99 -1.10 -28.67
C TYR A 17 27.87 -1.13 -27.63
N GLU A 18 26.91 -2.06 -27.73
CA GLU A 18 25.89 -2.26 -26.68
C GLU A 18 26.54 -2.55 -25.31
N ARG A 19 27.52 -3.46 -25.27
CA ARG A 19 28.24 -3.80 -24.03
C ARG A 19 29.08 -2.65 -23.46
N GLN A 20 29.50 -1.70 -24.31
CA GLN A 20 30.26 -0.52 -23.91
C GLN A 20 29.38 0.66 -23.49
N GLY A 21 28.05 0.51 -23.48
CA GLY A 21 27.13 1.61 -23.18
C GLY A 21 27.12 2.68 -24.27
N ARG A 22 27.34 2.29 -25.53
CA ARG A 22 27.39 3.17 -26.72
C ARG A 22 26.20 2.90 -27.65
N PRO A 23 24.97 3.25 -27.23
CA PRO A 23 23.75 2.83 -27.93
C PRO A 23 23.56 3.52 -29.29
N ALA A 24 24.03 4.77 -29.46
CA ALA A 24 23.94 5.49 -30.72
C ALA A 24 24.81 4.84 -31.81
N GLU A 25 26.05 4.47 -31.47
CA GLU A 25 26.95 3.79 -32.39
C GLU A 25 26.49 2.35 -32.67
N ALA A 26 25.90 1.67 -31.69
CA ALA A 26 25.27 0.36 -31.90
C ALA A 26 24.11 0.46 -32.90
N ALA A 27 23.22 1.46 -32.73
CA ALA A 27 22.10 1.70 -33.64
C ALA A 27 22.57 1.93 -35.08
N ALA A 28 23.59 2.76 -35.28
CA ALA A 28 24.14 3.04 -36.61
C ALA A 28 24.73 1.78 -37.28
N VAL A 29 25.37 0.90 -36.51
CA VAL A 29 25.92 -0.36 -37.06
C VAL A 29 24.82 -1.38 -37.34
N PHE A 30 23.78 -1.46 -36.50
CA PHE A 30 22.62 -2.30 -36.79
C PHE A 30 21.87 -1.84 -38.05
N ALA A 31 21.76 -0.52 -38.27
CA ALA A 31 21.16 0.02 -39.49
C ALA A 31 21.90 -0.48 -40.74
N LYS A 32 23.23 -0.36 -40.77
CA LYS A 32 24.08 -0.83 -41.88
C LYS A 32 23.97 -2.34 -42.09
N ALA A 33 23.91 -3.12 -41.02
CA ALA A 33 23.75 -4.57 -41.11
C ALA A 33 22.38 -4.96 -41.69
N ALA A 34 21.31 -4.26 -41.28
CA ALA A 34 19.97 -4.50 -41.82
C ALA A 34 19.85 -4.09 -43.29
N GLU A 35 20.42 -2.95 -43.69
CA GLU A 35 20.46 -2.51 -45.10
C GLU A 35 21.18 -3.51 -45.99
N ALA A 36 22.31 -4.07 -45.52
CA ALA A 36 23.01 -5.11 -46.25
C ALA A 36 22.14 -6.38 -46.39
N MET A 37 21.44 -6.80 -45.34
CA MET A 37 20.53 -7.95 -45.41
C MET A 37 19.34 -7.72 -46.36
N GLU A 38 18.76 -6.51 -46.34
CA GLU A 38 17.68 -6.09 -47.23
C GLU A 38 18.13 -6.10 -48.70
N ALA A 39 19.31 -5.57 -48.98
CA ALA A 39 19.89 -5.56 -50.33
C ALA A 39 20.12 -6.97 -50.91
N HIS A 40 20.26 -7.97 -50.05
CA HIS A 40 20.44 -9.37 -50.42
C HIS A 40 19.19 -10.23 -50.30
N GLY A 41 18.03 -9.61 -50.01
CA GLY A 41 16.74 -10.31 -49.93
C GLY A 41 16.52 -11.10 -48.63
N ASP A 42 17.41 -11.01 -47.65
CA ASP A 42 17.22 -11.63 -46.32
C ASP A 42 16.34 -10.74 -45.42
N ARG A 43 15.07 -10.68 -45.80
CA ARG A 43 14.07 -9.83 -45.14
C ARG A 43 13.85 -10.22 -43.66
N MET A 44 13.98 -11.50 -43.33
CA MET A 44 13.69 -11.99 -41.98
C MET A 44 14.81 -11.63 -41.01
N SER A 45 16.07 -11.84 -41.39
CA SER A 45 17.21 -11.38 -40.59
C SER A 45 17.23 -9.86 -40.49
N ALA A 46 16.91 -9.16 -41.59
CA ALA A 46 16.80 -7.70 -41.58
C ALA A 46 15.79 -7.20 -40.53
N VAL A 47 14.58 -7.77 -40.48
CA VAL A 47 13.56 -7.41 -39.48
C VAL A 47 14.08 -7.61 -38.05
N ALA A 48 14.74 -8.74 -37.75
CA ALA A 48 15.32 -8.99 -36.43
C ALA A 48 16.41 -7.96 -36.06
N VAL A 49 17.24 -7.55 -37.04
CA VAL A 49 18.28 -6.53 -36.84
C VAL A 49 17.69 -5.14 -36.69
N ARG A 50 16.67 -4.77 -37.48
CA ARG A 50 15.91 -3.51 -37.34
C ARG A 50 15.23 -3.40 -35.98
N ALA A 51 14.70 -4.49 -35.43
CA ALA A 51 14.13 -4.50 -34.08
C ALA A 51 15.19 -4.16 -33.01
N ARG A 52 16.42 -4.69 -33.17
CA ARG A 52 17.57 -4.33 -32.29
C ARG A 52 18.04 -2.90 -32.50
N GLN A 53 18.04 -2.41 -33.74
CA GLN A 53 18.29 -0.99 -34.05
C GLN A 53 17.30 -0.10 -33.30
N ALA A 54 16.00 -0.40 -33.34
CA ALA A 54 14.97 0.37 -32.64
C ALA A 54 15.22 0.43 -31.13
N ARG A 55 15.57 -0.70 -30.51
CA ARG A 55 15.96 -0.73 -29.09
C ARG A 55 17.19 0.12 -28.81
N ALA A 56 18.22 0.05 -29.65
CA ALA A 56 19.44 0.83 -29.47
C ALA A 56 19.17 2.34 -29.61
N LEU A 57 18.30 2.76 -30.54
CA LEU A 57 17.82 4.14 -30.65
C LEU A 57 17.09 4.58 -29.37
N ALA A 58 16.17 3.74 -28.86
CA ALA A 58 15.46 4.03 -27.62
C ALA A 58 16.42 4.20 -26.42
N ALA A 59 17.46 3.35 -26.33
CA ALA A 59 18.48 3.44 -25.30
C ALA A 59 19.40 4.67 -25.45
N ALA A 60 19.55 5.22 -26.67
CA ALA A 60 20.26 6.46 -26.95
C ALA A 60 19.42 7.72 -26.68
N GLY A 61 18.17 7.57 -26.24
CA GLY A 61 17.24 8.68 -26.01
C GLY A 61 16.50 9.16 -27.25
N THR A 62 16.72 8.57 -28.43
CA THR A 62 16.02 8.90 -29.68
C THR A 62 14.69 8.13 -29.81
N THR A 63 13.84 8.24 -28.78
CA THR A 63 12.61 7.45 -28.62
C THR A 63 11.63 7.63 -29.78
N GLY A 64 11.48 8.83 -30.33
CA GLY A 64 10.58 9.08 -31.47
C GLY A 64 11.01 8.38 -32.76
N GLU A 65 12.31 8.23 -33.02
CA GLU A 65 12.80 7.48 -34.18
C GLU A 65 12.67 5.97 -33.97
N ALA A 66 12.96 5.50 -32.75
CA ALA A 66 12.76 4.11 -32.36
C ALA A 66 11.29 3.67 -32.53
N GLN A 67 10.34 4.52 -32.16
CA GLN A 67 8.90 4.25 -32.32
C GLN A 67 8.50 4.19 -33.79
N ARG A 68 8.94 5.15 -34.63
CA ARG A 68 8.65 5.12 -36.08
C ARG A 68 9.17 3.84 -36.73
N LEU A 69 10.38 3.42 -36.37
CA LEU A 69 10.94 2.17 -36.88
C LEU A 69 10.13 0.96 -36.41
N LEU A 70 9.71 0.93 -35.14
CA LEU A 70 8.85 -0.13 -34.61
C LEU A 70 7.49 -0.19 -35.35
N ASP A 71 6.84 0.95 -35.60
CA ASP A 71 5.57 1.02 -36.33
C ASP A 71 5.68 0.44 -37.75
N VAL A 72 6.81 0.66 -38.44
CA VAL A 72 7.08 0.07 -39.75
C VAL A 72 7.20 -1.45 -39.67
N LEU A 73 7.89 -1.97 -38.65
CA LEU A 73 8.04 -3.41 -38.44
C LEU A 73 6.71 -4.08 -38.09
N ASP A 74 5.88 -3.44 -37.25
CA ASP A 74 4.58 -3.97 -36.81
C ASP A 74 3.57 -4.09 -37.98
N ARG A 75 3.62 -3.22 -38.99
CA ARG A 75 2.77 -3.34 -40.20
C ARG A 75 2.99 -4.64 -40.97
N GLY A 76 4.18 -5.24 -40.86
CA GLY A 76 4.53 -6.52 -41.49
C GLY A 76 4.47 -7.73 -40.56
N ALA A 77 4.19 -7.53 -39.26
CA ALA A 77 4.43 -8.54 -38.24
C ALA A 77 3.56 -9.81 -38.38
N ALA A 78 2.37 -9.69 -38.96
CA ALA A 78 1.45 -10.82 -39.14
C ALA A 78 2.00 -11.91 -40.08
N ALA A 79 2.88 -11.53 -41.02
CA ALA A 79 3.49 -12.45 -41.99
C ALA A 79 4.84 -13.02 -41.51
N LEU A 80 5.31 -12.64 -40.31
CA LEU A 80 6.60 -13.08 -39.80
C LEU A 80 6.52 -14.49 -39.21
N PRO A 81 7.57 -15.31 -39.38
CA PRO A 81 7.72 -16.56 -38.63
C PRO A 81 7.64 -16.31 -37.12
N ALA A 82 7.15 -17.31 -36.37
CA ALA A 82 6.93 -17.20 -34.92
C ALA A 82 8.20 -16.76 -34.16
N GLU A 83 9.38 -17.26 -34.55
CA GLU A 83 10.65 -16.87 -33.92
C GLU A 83 11.00 -15.39 -34.15
N VAL A 84 10.84 -14.91 -35.39
CA VAL A 84 11.14 -13.51 -35.74
C VAL A 84 10.16 -12.57 -35.05
N ARG A 85 8.89 -12.96 -34.97
CA ARG A 85 7.85 -12.23 -34.25
C ARG A 85 8.13 -12.17 -32.74
N ALA A 86 8.51 -13.29 -32.11
CA ALA A 86 8.89 -13.31 -30.70
C ALA A 86 10.09 -12.40 -30.42
N GLY A 87 11.08 -12.40 -31.32
CA GLY A 87 12.24 -11.49 -31.27
C GLY A 87 11.84 -10.02 -31.38
N LEU A 88 10.94 -9.69 -32.30
CA LEU A 88 10.39 -8.35 -32.47
C LEU A 88 9.65 -7.89 -31.20
N ASP A 89 8.74 -8.71 -30.67
CA ASP A 89 7.97 -8.42 -29.44
C ASP A 89 8.89 -8.13 -28.25
N ALA A 90 9.98 -8.90 -28.10
CA ALA A 90 10.96 -8.70 -27.04
C ALA A 90 11.70 -7.36 -27.15
N GLN A 91 12.06 -6.93 -28.37
CA GLN A 91 12.70 -5.61 -28.55
C GLN A 91 11.68 -4.47 -28.42
N ALA A 92 10.46 -4.66 -28.94
CA ALA A 92 9.37 -3.70 -28.86
C ALA A 92 9.04 -3.33 -27.41
N ALA A 93 9.05 -4.31 -26.49
CA ALA A 93 8.85 -4.06 -25.07
C ALA A 93 9.82 -3.01 -24.51
N HIS A 94 11.12 -3.10 -24.84
CA HIS A 94 12.11 -2.11 -24.41
C HIS A 94 11.87 -0.73 -25.03
N VAL A 95 11.51 -0.66 -26.31
CA VAL A 95 11.24 0.60 -27.02
C VAL A 95 10.02 1.31 -26.41
N LEU A 96 8.93 0.58 -26.19
CA LEU A 96 7.71 1.11 -25.60
C LEU A 96 7.91 1.56 -24.15
N ALA A 97 8.69 0.80 -23.37
CA ALA A 97 9.03 1.16 -21.99
C ALA A 97 9.85 2.46 -21.93
N ALA A 98 10.80 2.66 -22.84
CA ALA A 98 11.59 3.90 -22.96
C ALA A 98 10.73 5.11 -23.37
N ALA A 99 9.65 4.87 -24.11
CA ALA A 99 8.67 5.89 -24.49
C ALA A 99 7.56 6.13 -23.44
N GLY A 100 7.65 5.52 -22.25
CA GLY A 100 6.67 5.69 -21.17
C GLY A 100 5.38 4.88 -21.33
N ARG A 101 5.22 4.07 -22.39
CA ARG A 101 4.04 3.23 -22.64
C ARG A 101 4.14 1.89 -21.90
N THR A 102 4.22 1.95 -20.57
CA THR A 102 4.61 0.82 -19.72
C THR A 102 3.66 -0.38 -19.80
N GLY A 103 2.34 -0.18 -19.78
CA GLY A 103 1.36 -1.26 -19.90
C GLY A 103 1.39 -1.97 -21.26
N GLU A 104 1.65 -1.23 -22.35
CA GLU A 104 1.85 -1.84 -23.67
C GLU A 104 3.16 -2.64 -23.73
N ALA A 105 4.23 -2.08 -23.17
CA ALA A 105 5.51 -2.77 -23.05
C ALA A 105 5.37 -4.11 -22.29
N ALA A 106 4.61 -4.11 -21.18
CA ALA A 106 4.34 -5.31 -20.39
C ALA A 106 3.66 -6.40 -21.22
N ARG A 107 2.63 -6.03 -22.01
CA ARG A 107 1.93 -6.96 -22.91
C ARG A 107 2.85 -7.53 -23.99
N ARG A 108 3.71 -6.70 -24.60
CA ARG A 108 4.68 -7.18 -25.61
C ARG A 108 5.70 -8.14 -24.99
N ALA A 109 6.21 -7.86 -23.79
CA ALA A 109 7.13 -8.75 -23.08
C ALA A 109 6.48 -10.09 -22.72
N TRP A 110 5.21 -10.09 -22.28
CA TRP A 110 4.45 -11.31 -22.02
C TRP A 110 4.23 -12.16 -23.29
N SER A 111 3.85 -11.50 -24.40
CA SER A 111 3.70 -12.15 -25.70
C SER A 111 4.99 -12.85 -26.14
N ALA A 112 6.13 -12.14 -26.01
CA ALA A 112 7.44 -12.70 -26.31
C ALA A 112 7.79 -13.91 -25.43
N MET A 113 7.56 -13.81 -24.12
CA MET A 113 7.78 -14.93 -23.18
C MET A 113 6.97 -16.17 -23.61
N SER A 114 5.69 -16.00 -23.90
CA SER A 114 4.79 -17.08 -24.29
C SER A 114 5.24 -17.73 -25.60
N ALA A 115 5.62 -16.91 -26.59
CA ALA A 115 6.08 -17.38 -27.89
C ALA A 115 7.42 -18.13 -27.80
N PHE A 116 8.39 -17.65 -27.01
CA PHE A 116 9.64 -18.40 -26.78
C PHE A 116 9.41 -19.70 -25.99
N GLY A 117 8.44 -19.73 -25.08
CA GLY A 117 8.00 -20.96 -24.41
C GLY A 117 7.48 -22.00 -25.40
N ALA A 118 6.62 -21.59 -26.33
CA ALA A 118 6.10 -22.45 -27.40
C ALA A 118 7.18 -22.94 -28.38
N LEU A 119 8.26 -22.16 -28.55
CA LEU A 119 9.44 -22.54 -29.35
C LEU A 119 10.46 -23.38 -28.57
N HIS A 120 10.16 -23.75 -27.32
CA HIS A 120 11.06 -24.48 -26.42
C HIS A 120 12.42 -23.78 -26.18
N ASP A 121 12.42 -22.44 -26.10
CA ASP A 121 13.60 -21.63 -25.75
C ASP A 121 13.48 -21.07 -24.31
N PRO A 122 13.85 -21.85 -23.27
CA PRO A 122 13.63 -21.46 -21.88
C PRO A 122 14.45 -20.23 -21.48
N LYS A 123 15.59 -19.99 -22.14
CA LYS A 123 16.48 -18.86 -21.82
C LYS A 123 15.86 -17.54 -22.27
N ARG A 124 15.37 -17.47 -23.51
CA ARG A 124 14.70 -16.25 -24.00
C ARG A 124 13.33 -16.07 -23.36
N ALA A 125 12.60 -17.16 -23.10
CA ALA A 125 11.33 -17.12 -22.38
C ALA A 125 11.49 -16.56 -20.96
N GLY A 126 12.45 -17.08 -20.19
CA GLY A 126 12.74 -16.62 -18.82
C GLY A 126 13.10 -15.14 -18.75
N ALA A 127 14.01 -14.68 -19.61
CA ALA A 127 14.40 -13.27 -19.69
C ALA A 127 13.22 -12.34 -20.04
N ALA A 128 12.35 -12.76 -20.98
CA ALA A 128 11.15 -12.02 -21.34
C ALA A 128 10.12 -12.00 -20.20
N GLY A 129 9.97 -13.10 -19.45
CA GLY A 129 9.10 -13.20 -18.28
C GLY A 129 9.54 -12.27 -17.15
N VAL A 130 10.83 -12.23 -16.82
CA VAL A 130 11.39 -11.28 -15.84
C VAL A 130 11.15 -9.84 -16.29
N HIS A 131 11.33 -9.54 -17.58
CA HIS A 131 11.08 -8.21 -18.10
C HIS A 131 9.59 -7.82 -17.99
N ALA A 132 8.68 -8.72 -18.35
CA ALA A 132 7.25 -8.54 -18.21
C ALA A 132 6.85 -8.28 -16.75
N ALA A 133 7.35 -9.08 -15.80
CA ALA A 133 7.09 -8.91 -14.38
C ALA A 133 7.46 -7.50 -13.87
N ARG A 134 8.65 -7.00 -14.24
CA ARG A 134 9.10 -5.65 -13.86
C ARG A 134 8.23 -4.54 -14.46
N LEU A 135 7.78 -4.73 -15.71
CA LEU A 135 6.92 -3.76 -16.39
C LEU A 135 5.50 -3.76 -15.82
N ILE A 136 4.94 -4.92 -15.50
CA ILE A 136 3.64 -5.06 -14.80
C ILE A 136 3.68 -4.31 -13.47
N LEU A 137 4.73 -4.51 -12.68
CA LEU A 137 4.92 -3.80 -11.40
C LEU A 137 4.99 -2.28 -11.58
N LYS A 138 5.71 -1.82 -12.61
CA LYS A 138 5.85 -0.39 -12.91
C LYS A 138 4.54 0.24 -13.39
N ASP A 139 3.71 -0.51 -14.12
CA ASP A 139 2.44 -0.03 -14.69
C ASP A 139 1.29 -0.03 -13.69
N ALA A 140 1.07 -1.15 -13.00
CA ALA A 140 -0.09 -1.38 -12.15
C ALA A 140 0.17 -1.15 -10.64
N GLY A 141 1.43 -0.95 -10.25
CA GLY A 141 1.85 -0.91 -8.85
C GLY A 141 1.73 -2.26 -8.13
N PRO A 142 2.21 -2.37 -6.87
CA PRO A 142 2.25 -3.66 -6.15
C PRO A 142 0.89 -4.34 -5.97
N ARG A 143 -0.17 -3.57 -5.64
CA ARG A 143 -1.53 -4.10 -5.45
C ARG A 143 -2.14 -4.59 -6.77
N GLY A 144 -1.98 -3.83 -7.85
CA GLY A 144 -2.53 -4.19 -9.17
C GLY A 144 -1.75 -5.32 -9.86
N ALA A 145 -0.49 -5.54 -9.46
CA ALA A 145 0.40 -6.55 -10.05
C ALA A 145 0.22 -7.97 -9.49
N GLU A 146 -0.42 -8.15 -8.33
CA GLU A 146 -0.50 -9.47 -7.64
C GLU A 146 -1.09 -10.56 -8.55
N ARG A 147 -2.29 -10.33 -9.10
CA ARG A 147 -2.95 -11.31 -9.97
C ARG A 147 -2.17 -11.54 -11.28
N PRO A 148 -1.77 -10.52 -12.05
CA PRO A 148 -0.96 -10.72 -13.25
C PRO A 148 0.38 -11.43 -12.98
N LEU A 149 1.05 -11.16 -11.85
CA LEU A 149 2.31 -11.83 -11.50
C LEU A 149 2.10 -13.31 -11.16
N ARG A 150 0.99 -13.69 -10.49
CA ARG A 150 0.62 -15.11 -10.30
C ARG A 150 0.39 -15.82 -11.62
N GLU A 151 -0.39 -15.19 -12.51
CA GLU A 151 -0.70 -15.74 -13.83
C GLU A 151 0.56 -15.88 -14.71
N LEU A 152 1.50 -14.94 -14.61
CA LEU A 152 2.78 -14.96 -15.31
C LEU A 152 3.68 -16.09 -14.78
N LEU A 153 3.84 -16.16 -13.44
CA LEU A 153 4.69 -17.17 -12.79
C LEU A 153 4.21 -18.59 -13.09
N ALA A 154 2.90 -18.82 -13.12
CA ALA A 154 2.30 -20.11 -13.45
C ALA A 154 2.62 -20.60 -14.88
N GLN A 155 2.98 -19.70 -15.80
CA GLN A 155 3.34 -20.01 -17.18
C GLN A 155 4.86 -20.18 -17.38
N MET A 156 5.67 -19.92 -16.34
CA MET A 156 7.12 -20.05 -16.40
C MET A 156 7.58 -21.45 -15.96
N PRO A 157 8.66 -22.01 -16.55
CA PRO A 157 9.25 -23.25 -16.08
C PRO A 157 9.71 -23.16 -14.61
N PRO A 158 9.28 -24.08 -13.72
CA PRO A 158 9.64 -24.02 -12.30
C PRO A 158 11.13 -24.32 -12.07
N GLY A 159 11.70 -23.75 -11.01
CA GLY A 159 13.06 -24.08 -10.52
C GLY A 159 14.23 -23.31 -11.15
N GLY A 160 14.01 -22.55 -12.23
CA GLY A 160 15.03 -21.68 -12.85
C GLY A 160 15.27 -20.35 -12.12
N ASP A 161 16.41 -19.68 -12.38
CA ASP A 161 16.73 -18.36 -11.82
C ASP A 161 15.71 -17.28 -12.16
N ASP A 162 15.22 -17.27 -13.41
CA ASP A 162 14.20 -16.33 -13.86
C ASP A 162 12.86 -16.54 -13.14
N HIS A 163 12.45 -17.80 -12.95
CA HIS A 163 11.28 -18.16 -12.15
C HIS A 163 11.47 -17.73 -10.69
N ARG A 164 12.65 -17.93 -10.09
CA ARG A 164 12.95 -17.43 -8.74
C ARG A 164 12.89 -15.90 -8.67
N GLN A 165 13.35 -15.18 -9.70
CA GLN A 165 13.23 -13.72 -9.74
C GLN A 165 11.78 -13.25 -9.80
N VAL A 166 10.95 -13.85 -10.67
CA VAL A 166 9.52 -13.50 -10.74
C VAL A 166 8.78 -13.93 -9.48
N ALA A 167 9.09 -15.09 -8.91
CA ALA A 167 8.55 -15.52 -7.62
C ALA A 167 8.95 -14.57 -6.49
N LYS A 168 10.18 -14.04 -6.50
CA LYS A 168 10.59 -13.00 -5.54
C LYS A 168 9.80 -11.71 -5.77
N LEU A 169 9.62 -11.25 -7.01
CA LEU A 169 8.82 -10.06 -7.33
C LEU A 169 7.35 -10.22 -6.95
N LEU A 170 6.76 -11.40 -7.17
CA LEU A 170 5.42 -11.75 -6.71
C LEU A 170 5.38 -11.78 -5.19
N ALA A 171 6.30 -12.49 -4.55
CA ALA A 171 6.38 -12.54 -3.09
C ALA A 171 6.66 -11.16 -2.50
N ASP A 172 7.35 -10.26 -3.19
CA ASP A 172 7.54 -8.86 -2.78
C ASP A 172 6.22 -8.10 -2.98
N ALA A 173 5.51 -8.26 -4.10
CA ALA A 173 4.18 -7.65 -4.32
C ALA A 173 3.12 -8.14 -3.31
N GLU A 174 3.13 -9.44 -3.00
CA GLU A 174 2.32 -10.09 -1.97
C GLU A 174 2.78 -9.67 -0.57
N ARG A 175 4.10 -9.56 -0.34
CA ARG A 175 4.69 -8.89 0.83
C ARG A 175 4.58 -7.37 0.66
N ARG A 176 3.35 -6.88 0.46
CA ARG A 176 2.91 -5.47 0.51
C ARG A 176 4.06 -4.47 0.72
N PRO A 177 4.90 -4.22 -0.30
CA PRO A 177 6.24 -3.66 -0.14
C PRO A 177 6.20 -2.12 -0.14
N GLY A 178 5.07 -1.56 0.27
CA GLY A 178 4.77 -0.14 0.39
C GLY A 178 3.83 0.15 1.56
N ARG A 179 4.01 -0.53 2.70
CA ARG A 179 3.28 -0.27 3.94
C ARG A 179 4.24 0.20 5.02
N ASP A 180 4.28 1.50 5.28
CA ASP A 180 4.90 2.02 6.51
C ASP A 180 3.98 1.86 7.74
N HIS A 181 2.93 1.02 7.63
CA HIS A 181 2.64 -0.14 8.49
C HIS A 181 1.11 -0.37 8.66
N ASP A 182 0.72 -1.65 8.63
CA ASP A 182 -0.60 -2.23 8.97
C ASP A 182 -0.34 -3.74 9.16
N VAL A 183 0.37 -4.10 10.23
CA VAL A 183 0.81 -5.47 10.52
C VAL A 183 0.65 -5.78 12.00
N LEU A 184 0.16 -6.98 12.32
CA LEU A 184 0.13 -7.46 13.70
C LEU A 184 1.52 -7.95 14.10
N VAL A 185 2.13 -7.31 15.09
CA VAL A 185 3.41 -7.71 15.67
C VAL A 185 3.21 -8.06 17.14
N THR A 186 3.66 -9.24 17.55
CA THR A 186 3.66 -9.69 18.95
C THR A 186 5.10 -9.93 19.39
N ASP A 187 5.54 -9.27 20.46
CA ASP A 187 6.82 -9.53 21.10
C ASP A 187 6.73 -10.83 21.92
N PRO A 188 7.49 -11.90 21.57
CA PRO A 188 7.47 -13.15 22.30
C PRO A 188 8.05 -13.05 23.72
N GLY A 189 8.83 -12.00 24.02
CA GLY A 189 9.41 -11.73 25.33
C GLY A 189 8.50 -10.96 26.29
N SER A 190 7.34 -10.49 25.81
CA SER A 190 6.39 -9.69 26.58
C SER A 190 5.10 -10.45 26.90
N ALA A 191 4.34 -10.00 27.91
CA ALA A 191 3.12 -10.69 28.35
C ALA A 191 2.08 -10.75 27.23
N ALA A 192 1.74 -11.95 26.75
CA ALA A 192 0.72 -12.16 25.73
C ALA A 192 -0.72 -12.29 26.29
N TRP A 193 -0.86 -12.36 27.61
CA TRP A 193 -2.11 -12.59 28.33
C TRP A 193 -2.12 -11.87 29.68
N GLY A 194 -3.32 -11.68 30.25
CA GLY A 194 -3.52 -11.04 31.55
C GLY A 194 -3.94 -9.58 31.45
N ARG A 195 -4.11 -8.91 32.60
CA ARG A 195 -4.68 -7.56 32.69
C ARG A 195 -3.89 -6.52 31.90
N LEU A 196 -2.56 -6.54 32.01
CA LEU A 196 -1.70 -5.61 31.28
C LEU A 196 -1.77 -5.87 29.76
N ALA A 197 -1.74 -7.13 29.32
CA ALA A 197 -1.89 -7.46 27.90
C ALA A 197 -3.24 -7.01 27.35
N ALA A 198 -4.34 -7.24 28.08
CA ALA A 198 -5.66 -6.77 27.69
C ALA A 198 -5.72 -5.23 27.57
N ALA A 199 -5.11 -4.51 28.52
CA ALA A 199 -5.01 -3.05 28.47
C ALA A 199 -4.12 -2.55 27.31
N LEU A 200 -3.00 -3.20 27.04
CA LEU A 200 -2.15 -2.89 25.87
C LEU A 200 -2.88 -3.14 24.54
N ALA A 201 -3.73 -4.16 24.48
CA ALA A 201 -4.53 -4.47 23.29
C ALA A 201 -5.55 -3.37 22.92
N VAL A 202 -5.91 -2.47 23.84
CA VAL A 202 -6.69 -1.25 23.55
C VAL A 202 -5.90 -0.29 22.65
N GLY A 203 -4.57 -0.25 22.78
CA GLY A 203 -3.68 0.54 21.91
C GLY A 203 -3.35 -0.12 20.57
N ALA A 204 -3.87 -1.31 20.28
CA ALA A 204 -3.41 -2.14 19.17
C ALA A 204 -3.70 -1.56 17.78
N HIS A 205 -4.74 -0.73 17.62
CA HIS A 205 -5.01 -0.04 16.35
C HIS A 205 -3.81 0.77 15.86
N LEU A 206 -3.22 1.56 16.76
CA LEU A 206 -2.06 2.37 16.42
C LEU A 206 -0.79 1.52 16.33
N ALA A 207 -0.66 0.47 17.15
CA ALA A 207 0.46 -0.46 17.07
C ALA A 207 0.52 -1.15 15.70
N VAL A 208 -0.63 -1.63 15.19
CA VAL A 208 -0.75 -2.23 13.86
C VAL A 208 -0.40 -1.23 12.76
N GLY A 209 -0.97 -0.03 12.84
CA GLY A 209 -0.71 1.06 11.89
C GLY A 209 0.73 1.60 11.92
N ASN A 210 1.48 1.32 12.98
CA ASN A 210 2.88 1.71 13.16
C ASN A 210 3.87 0.53 13.09
N GLY A 211 3.37 -0.70 12.91
CA GLY A 211 4.21 -1.90 12.76
C GLY A 211 5.04 -2.25 13.99
N VAL A 212 4.61 -1.82 15.17
CA VAL A 212 5.28 -2.09 16.44
C VAL A 212 4.53 -3.17 17.22
N ALA A 213 5.22 -3.84 18.15
CA ALA A 213 4.61 -4.87 18.99
C ALA A 213 3.41 -4.30 19.77
N TRP A 214 2.28 -5.00 19.79
CA TRP A 214 1.10 -4.54 20.54
C TRP A 214 1.23 -4.78 22.04
N ASN A 215 2.00 -5.79 22.46
CA ASN A 215 2.06 -6.32 23.83
C ASN A 215 3.28 -5.88 24.64
N ALA A 216 4.08 -4.92 24.15
CA ALA A 216 5.27 -4.43 24.82
C ALA A 216 5.08 -3.00 25.32
N LEU A 217 5.39 -2.77 26.61
CA LEU A 217 5.29 -1.45 27.25
C LEU A 217 6.41 -0.50 26.77
N ALA A 218 7.62 -1.03 26.61
CA ALA A 218 8.75 -0.32 26.02
C ALA A 218 9.11 -0.94 24.67
N ASP A 219 9.51 -0.12 23.71
CA ASP A 219 10.07 -0.62 22.44
C ASP A 219 11.58 -0.84 22.64
N ARG A 220 12.11 -1.96 22.15
CA ARG A 220 13.56 -2.23 22.15
C ARG A 220 14.25 -1.72 20.89
N GLY A 221 13.50 -1.14 19.96
CA GLY A 221 13.98 -0.61 18.68
C GLY A 221 14.56 0.81 18.76
N ALA A 222 15.30 1.20 17.73
CA ALA A 222 15.94 2.51 17.57
C ALA A 222 14.96 3.62 17.13
N ARG A 223 13.73 3.64 17.67
CA ARG A 223 12.77 4.73 17.38
C ARG A 223 13.03 5.87 18.34
N ASP A 224 13.27 7.06 17.79
CA ASP A 224 13.41 8.27 18.59
C ASP A 224 12.01 8.83 18.91
N ASP A 225 11.36 8.28 19.94
CA ASP A 225 10.04 8.71 20.37
C ASP A 225 10.03 10.16 20.90
N ARG A 226 11.20 10.74 21.27
CA ARG A 226 11.29 12.18 21.57
C ARG A 226 11.03 13.02 20.34
N VAL A 227 11.64 12.67 19.21
CA VAL A 227 11.42 13.38 17.93
C VAL A 227 9.95 13.28 17.50
N LEU A 228 9.30 12.13 17.71
CA LEU A 228 7.87 11.97 17.43
C LEU A 228 7.01 12.86 18.34
N LEU A 229 7.26 12.85 19.64
CA LEU A 229 6.52 13.64 20.62
C LEU A 229 6.69 15.15 20.37
N GLU A 230 7.90 15.61 20.06
CA GLU A 230 8.15 17.00 19.71
C GLU A 230 7.46 17.38 18.40
N ARG A 231 7.61 16.59 17.34
CA ARG A 231 7.09 16.90 16.00
C ARG A 231 5.56 16.86 15.93
N ASP A 232 4.94 15.81 16.47
CA ASP A 232 3.52 15.52 16.26
C ASP A 232 2.62 16.02 17.40
N TRP A 233 3.20 16.31 18.57
CA TRP A 233 2.47 16.72 19.76
C TRP A 233 3.01 17.99 20.42
N GLY A 234 4.18 18.49 20.01
CA GLY A 234 4.83 19.63 20.67
C GLY A 234 5.33 19.34 22.09
N ILE A 235 5.45 18.06 22.46
CA ILE A 235 5.85 17.65 23.82
C ILE A 235 7.37 17.50 23.88
N THR A 236 8.01 18.29 24.72
CA THR A 236 9.48 18.31 24.89
C THR A 236 9.94 17.90 26.29
N GLY A 237 9.03 17.61 27.21
CA GLY A 237 9.33 17.25 28.59
C GLY A 237 8.21 16.51 29.33
N ALA A 238 8.53 16.08 30.55
CA ALA A 238 7.64 15.25 31.39
C ALA A 238 6.34 15.93 31.81
N GLU A 239 6.35 17.25 32.04
CA GLU A 239 5.16 18.02 32.41
C GLU A 239 4.13 18.04 31.26
N GLY A 240 4.54 18.47 30.06
CA GLY A 240 3.66 18.46 28.88
C GLY A 240 3.22 17.05 28.48
N TRP A 241 4.05 16.04 28.70
CA TRP A 241 3.64 14.64 28.53
C TRP A 241 2.51 14.27 29.50
N ARG A 242 2.63 14.63 30.78
CA ARG A 242 1.62 14.32 31.80
C ARG A 242 0.29 15.02 31.50
N GLU A 243 0.32 16.30 31.16
CA GLU A 243 -0.87 17.05 30.75
C GLU A 243 -1.59 16.38 29.57
N GLN A 244 -0.83 16.00 28.54
CA GLN A 244 -1.42 15.34 27.37
C GLN A 244 -1.94 13.92 27.69
N MET A 245 -1.25 13.19 28.56
CA MET A 245 -1.66 11.87 29.03
C MET A 245 -2.99 11.96 29.81
N ASP A 246 -3.11 12.91 30.73
CA ASP A 246 -4.33 13.15 31.50
C ASP A 246 -5.50 13.55 30.59
N ALA A 247 -5.27 14.45 29.63
CA ALA A 247 -6.28 14.84 28.64
C ALA A 247 -6.78 13.66 27.80
N LEU A 248 -5.89 12.73 27.42
CA LEU A 248 -6.27 11.50 26.68
C LEU A 248 -7.04 10.53 27.57
N LEU A 249 -6.64 10.37 28.83
CA LEU A 249 -7.38 9.54 29.77
C LEU A 249 -8.79 10.11 29.99
N ASP A 250 -8.92 11.43 30.14
CA ASP A 250 -10.19 12.13 30.35
C ASP A 250 -11.02 12.29 29.05
N ALA A 251 -10.55 11.73 27.94
CA ALA A 251 -11.19 11.78 26.62
C ALA A 251 -11.48 13.22 26.13
N GLN A 252 -10.54 14.12 26.37
CA GLN A 252 -10.60 15.55 26.04
C GLN A 252 -9.71 15.93 24.84
N ASN A 253 -9.14 14.96 24.13
CA ASN A 253 -8.29 15.24 22.95
C ASN A 253 -9.13 15.45 21.68
N SER A 254 -10.39 15.02 21.66
CA SER A 254 -11.35 15.26 20.57
C SER A 254 -12.36 16.35 20.93
N ASP A 255 -13.00 16.96 19.92
CA ASP A 255 -14.03 17.98 20.14
C ASP A 255 -15.20 17.40 20.98
N PRO A 256 -15.51 17.97 22.17
CA PRO A 256 -16.57 17.46 23.04
C PRO A 256 -17.96 17.49 22.39
N ALA A 257 -18.17 18.31 21.36
CA ALA A 257 -19.43 18.33 20.60
C ALA A 257 -19.73 16.97 19.95
N ILE A 258 -18.71 16.20 19.59
CA ILE A 258 -18.90 14.88 18.94
C ILE A 258 -19.61 13.91 19.88
N GLN A 259 -19.09 13.72 21.08
CA GLN A 259 -19.72 12.81 22.03
C GLN A 259 -21.09 13.35 22.46
N MET A 260 -21.22 14.66 22.68
CA MET A 260 -22.51 15.25 23.01
C MET A 260 -23.58 14.93 21.96
N VAL A 261 -23.27 15.03 20.66
CA VAL A 261 -24.19 14.66 19.58
C VAL A 261 -24.61 13.20 19.69
N LEU A 262 -23.67 12.28 19.93
CA LEU A 262 -23.95 10.86 20.14
C LEU A 262 -24.84 10.63 21.36
N ASP A 263 -24.60 11.33 22.47
CA ASP A 263 -25.37 11.20 23.71
C ASP A 263 -26.81 11.66 23.57
N ARG A 264 -27.12 12.48 22.56
CA ARG A 264 -28.51 12.87 22.24
C ARG A 264 -29.26 11.80 21.45
N ARG A 265 -28.59 10.75 20.99
CA ARG A 265 -29.21 9.67 20.21
C ARG A 265 -29.82 8.61 21.13
N GLY A 266 -31.13 8.70 21.34
CA GLY A 266 -31.89 7.67 22.05
C GLY A 266 -31.93 6.34 21.28
N ARG A 267 -32.22 5.24 22.01
CA ARG A 267 -32.44 3.93 21.39
C ARG A 267 -33.71 3.96 20.54
N GLY A 268 -33.60 3.56 19.27
CA GLY A 268 -34.73 3.52 18.34
C GLY A 268 -35.18 4.89 17.81
N THR A 269 -34.42 5.94 18.13
CA THR A 269 -34.72 7.30 17.64
C THR A 269 -34.35 7.42 16.16
N GLY A 270 -35.31 7.84 15.32
CA GLY A 270 -35.04 8.15 13.92
C GLY A 270 -34.23 9.44 13.74
N GLU A 271 -33.64 9.62 12.56
CA GLU A 271 -32.74 10.75 12.24
C GLU A 271 -33.35 12.13 12.57
N ARG A 272 -34.62 12.35 12.20
CA ARG A 272 -35.31 13.62 12.49
C ARG A 272 -35.40 13.90 14.00
N ALA A 273 -35.85 12.92 14.77
CA ALA A 273 -35.99 13.06 16.21
C ALA A 273 -34.63 13.23 16.91
N TRP A 274 -33.56 12.63 16.37
CA TRP A 274 -32.21 12.85 16.88
C TRP A 274 -31.73 14.29 16.64
N ARG A 275 -31.93 14.84 15.43
CA ARG A 275 -31.59 16.23 15.12
C ARG A 275 -32.40 17.24 15.95
N GLU A 276 -33.66 16.94 16.21
CA GLU A 276 -34.51 17.73 17.11
C GLU A 276 -33.97 17.71 18.54
N ALA A 277 -33.54 16.56 19.05
CA ALA A 277 -32.94 16.44 20.39
C ALA A 277 -31.62 17.20 20.52
N ILE A 278 -30.76 17.19 19.49
CA ILE A 278 -29.54 18.00 19.43
C ILE A 278 -29.90 19.49 19.49
N THR A 279 -30.83 19.93 18.64
CA THR A 279 -31.26 21.33 18.57
C THR A 279 -31.84 21.81 19.89
N ALA A 280 -32.67 21.00 20.54
CA ALA A 280 -33.25 21.30 21.84
C ALA A 280 -32.16 21.49 22.91
N TRP A 281 -31.21 20.56 22.98
CA TRP A 281 -30.10 20.63 23.93
C TRP A 281 -29.24 21.90 23.75
N CYS A 282 -28.97 22.28 22.49
CA CYS A 282 -28.22 23.50 22.17
C CYS A 282 -28.98 24.77 22.56
N ARG A 283 -30.29 24.83 22.28
CA ARG A 283 -31.14 25.99 22.63
C ARG A 283 -31.25 26.20 24.14
N GLU A 284 -31.33 25.12 24.92
CA GLU A 284 -31.35 25.18 26.38
C GLU A 284 -30.07 25.79 26.99
N ARG A 285 -28.98 25.88 26.21
CA ARG A 285 -27.66 26.36 26.64
C ARG A 285 -27.24 27.63 25.93
N ASP A 286 -28.18 28.32 25.29
CA ASP A 286 -27.96 29.57 24.55
C ASP A 286 -26.81 29.47 23.53
N ILE A 287 -26.65 28.30 22.92
CA ILE A 287 -25.67 28.07 21.86
C ILE A 287 -26.13 28.81 20.60
N SER A 288 -25.19 29.48 19.92
CA SER A 288 -25.49 30.27 18.72
C SER A 288 -26.11 29.42 17.60
N ASP A 289 -27.01 30.02 16.81
CA ASP A 289 -27.64 29.33 15.67
C ASP A 289 -26.63 28.79 14.66
N GLU A 290 -25.47 29.44 14.52
CA GLU A 290 -24.39 28.96 13.68
C GLU A 290 -23.79 27.66 14.20
N THR A 291 -23.43 27.61 15.48
CA THR A 291 -22.92 26.40 16.13
C THR A 291 -23.97 25.30 16.13
N VAL A 292 -25.26 25.61 16.34
CA VAL A 292 -26.34 24.63 16.24
C VAL A 292 -26.36 23.98 14.85
N ARG A 293 -26.24 24.76 13.76
CA ARG A 293 -26.20 24.20 12.41
C ARG A 293 -25.00 23.27 12.21
N GLN A 294 -23.82 23.63 12.73
CA GLN A 294 -22.61 22.81 12.63
C GLN A 294 -22.77 21.47 13.38
N VAL A 295 -23.24 21.52 14.62
CA VAL A 295 -23.47 20.34 15.47
C VAL A 295 -24.56 19.44 14.88
N VAL A 296 -25.64 19.99 14.32
CA VAL A 296 -26.64 19.21 13.60
C VAL A 296 -26.05 18.57 12.34
N GLY A 297 -25.18 19.29 11.62
CA GLY A 297 -24.44 18.76 10.47
C GLY A 297 -23.58 17.54 10.82
N LEU A 298 -22.95 17.55 11.98
CA LEU A 298 -22.14 16.43 12.49
C LEU A 298 -22.94 15.12 12.60
N SER A 299 -24.23 15.18 12.97
CA SER A 299 -25.11 13.99 12.96
C SER A 299 -25.20 13.34 11.57
N GLY A 300 -25.24 14.15 10.51
CA GLY A 300 -25.26 13.66 9.13
C GLY A 300 -23.93 13.01 8.73
N GLN A 301 -22.81 13.59 9.16
CA GLN A 301 -21.48 13.00 8.93
C GLN A 301 -21.32 11.66 9.66
N ILE A 302 -21.78 11.56 10.91
CA ILE A 302 -21.79 10.30 11.67
C ILE A 302 -22.61 9.24 10.93
N LEU A 303 -23.82 9.55 10.46
CA LEU A 303 -24.65 8.60 9.72
C LEU A 303 -23.97 8.11 8.43
N ARG A 304 -23.24 9.00 7.73
CA ARG A 304 -22.45 8.61 6.55
C ARG A 304 -21.33 7.63 6.89
N TYR A 305 -20.58 7.88 7.96
CA TYR A 305 -19.55 6.93 8.40
C TYR A 305 -20.13 5.61 8.88
N GLU A 306 -21.20 5.63 9.67
CA GLU A 306 -21.85 4.39 10.12
C GLU A 306 -22.39 3.56 8.94
N ALA A 307 -22.98 4.21 7.93
CA ALA A 307 -23.40 3.52 6.71
C ALA A 307 -22.22 2.87 6.00
N ARG A 308 -21.08 3.57 5.90
CA ARG A 308 -19.87 3.04 5.31
C ARG A 308 -19.29 1.88 6.14
N PHE A 309 -19.25 2.02 7.46
CA PHE A 309 -18.76 1.00 8.38
C PHE A 309 -19.58 -0.29 8.25
N ARG A 310 -20.91 -0.19 8.11
CA ARG A 310 -21.76 -1.35 7.85
C ARG A 310 -21.46 -1.99 6.49
N ALA A 311 -21.29 -1.18 5.45
CA ALA A 311 -20.97 -1.68 4.11
C ALA A 311 -19.62 -2.42 4.06
N ASP A 312 -18.63 -1.96 4.84
CA ASP A 312 -17.28 -2.54 4.86
C ASP A 312 -17.05 -3.62 5.95
N GLY A 313 -18.09 -3.93 6.74
CA GLY A 313 -18.08 -4.98 7.77
C GLY A 313 -17.52 -4.56 9.14
N LEU A 314 -17.26 -3.26 9.35
CA LEU A 314 -16.79 -2.72 10.63
C LEU A 314 -17.88 -2.69 11.70
N LEU A 315 -19.14 -2.48 11.27
CA LEU A 315 -20.33 -2.58 12.10
C LEU A 315 -21.26 -3.70 11.59
N PRO A 316 -22.03 -4.36 12.47
CA PRO A 316 -23.11 -5.24 12.03
C PRO A 316 -24.22 -4.43 11.32
N PRO A 317 -25.14 -5.08 10.57
CA PRO A 317 -26.18 -4.40 9.78
C PRO A 317 -27.02 -3.36 10.53
N ASP A 318 -27.33 -3.59 11.80
CA ASP A 318 -28.07 -2.66 12.66
C ASP A 318 -27.15 -1.95 13.69
N GLY A 319 -25.84 -2.10 13.50
CA GLY A 319 -24.80 -1.54 14.36
C GLY A 319 -24.70 -0.03 14.24
N ARG A 320 -24.34 0.59 15.36
CA ARG A 320 -24.10 2.04 15.49
C ARG A 320 -22.98 2.30 16.49
N VAL A 321 -22.34 3.45 16.38
CA VAL A 321 -21.27 3.87 17.29
C VAL A 321 -21.85 4.68 18.43
N GLU A 322 -21.75 4.20 19.68
CA GLU A 322 -22.31 4.90 20.84
C GLU A 322 -21.33 5.89 21.49
N SER A 323 -20.02 5.73 21.24
CA SER A 323 -19.01 6.65 21.75
C SER A 323 -17.77 6.68 20.88
N VAL A 324 -17.09 7.84 20.83
CA VAL A 324 -15.81 8.04 20.14
C VAL A 324 -14.58 8.02 21.06
N TYR A 325 -14.78 7.88 22.37
CA TYR A 325 -13.71 7.92 23.38
C TYR A 325 -12.62 6.85 23.18
N GLY A 326 -12.95 5.77 22.49
CA GLY A 326 -12.00 4.71 22.14
C GLY A 326 -10.81 5.24 21.37
N TYR A 327 -10.97 6.32 20.58
CA TYR A 327 -9.86 6.96 19.89
C TYR A 327 -8.81 7.52 20.88
N ASP A 328 -9.28 8.23 21.90
CA ASP A 328 -8.43 8.82 22.92
C ASP A 328 -7.82 7.73 23.82
N PHE A 329 -8.60 6.73 24.26
CA PHE A 329 -8.08 5.62 25.07
C PHE A 329 -7.04 4.78 24.33
N GLY A 330 -7.23 4.50 23.04
CA GLY A 330 -6.23 3.81 22.23
C GLY A 330 -4.95 4.63 22.06
N ARG A 331 -5.06 5.97 21.94
CA ARG A 331 -3.88 6.86 21.94
C ARG A 331 -3.23 6.97 23.31
N ALA A 332 -3.99 6.98 24.40
CA ALA A 332 -3.49 7.00 25.77
C ALA A 332 -2.51 5.84 26.02
N VAL A 333 -2.85 4.62 25.58
CA VAL A 333 -1.95 3.47 25.67
C VAL A 333 -0.63 3.71 24.94
N ASN A 334 -0.66 4.31 23.76
CA ASN A 334 0.56 4.60 22.99
C ASN A 334 1.34 5.81 23.53
N MET A 335 0.65 6.82 24.08
CA MET A 335 1.27 7.96 24.75
C MET A 335 2.05 7.52 25.99
N ALA A 336 1.55 6.56 26.76
CA ALA A 336 2.27 5.96 27.87
C ALA A 336 3.57 5.27 27.41
N ARG A 337 3.51 4.53 26.30
CA ARG A 337 4.67 3.84 25.71
C ARG A 337 5.72 4.83 25.19
N TRP A 338 5.29 5.88 24.46
CA TRP A 338 6.20 6.92 23.99
C TRP A 338 6.82 7.71 25.13
N GLY A 339 6.04 8.02 26.19
CA GLY A 339 6.54 8.68 27.40
C GLY A 339 7.64 7.88 28.09
N LEU A 340 7.46 6.57 28.22
CA LEU A 340 8.46 5.67 28.78
C LEU A 340 9.72 5.63 27.92
N ASN A 341 9.58 5.43 26.61
CA ASN A 341 10.71 5.36 25.68
C ASN A 341 11.47 6.69 25.59
N ALA A 342 10.77 7.82 25.71
CA ALA A 342 11.37 9.16 25.75
C ALA A 342 12.03 9.50 27.10
N GLY A 343 11.78 8.71 28.15
CA GLY A 343 12.26 8.98 29.51
C GLY A 343 11.50 10.10 30.22
N TYR A 344 10.24 10.35 29.84
CA TYR A 344 9.35 11.32 30.50
C TYR A 344 8.58 10.72 31.68
N CYS A 345 8.49 9.40 31.76
CA CYS A 345 7.99 8.66 32.92
C CYS A 345 8.79 7.37 33.12
N ASP A 346 8.63 6.74 34.28
CA ASP A 346 9.15 5.39 34.53
C ASP A 346 8.14 4.30 34.11
N ALA A 347 8.56 3.04 34.24
CA ALA A 347 7.76 1.89 33.83
C ALA A 347 6.51 1.70 34.68
N GLU A 348 6.56 2.05 35.97
CA GLU A 348 5.42 1.90 36.89
C GLU A 348 4.30 2.89 36.50
N GLU A 349 4.66 4.14 36.25
CA GLU A 349 3.69 5.16 35.83
C GLU A 349 3.13 4.87 34.42
N ALA A 350 3.97 4.39 33.50
CA ALA A 350 3.52 3.97 32.18
C ALA A 350 2.51 2.81 32.26
N GLU A 351 2.81 1.78 33.07
CA GLU A 351 1.91 0.64 33.29
C GLU A 351 0.57 1.10 33.89
N LYS A 352 0.61 1.96 34.90
CA LYS A 352 -0.59 2.54 35.52
C LYS A 352 -1.44 3.31 34.51
N CYS A 353 -0.83 4.11 33.64
CA CYS A 353 -1.52 4.84 32.57
C CYS A 353 -2.21 3.88 31.59
N VAL A 354 -1.51 2.83 31.14
CA VAL A 354 -2.06 1.80 30.25
C VAL A 354 -3.24 1.08 30.90
N LEU A 355 -3.09 0.63 32.15
CA LEU A 355 -4.17 -0.04 32.89
C LEU A 355 -5.38 0.87 33.08
N THR A 356 -5.16 2.16 33.34
CA THR A 356 -6.23 3.15 33.46
C THR A 356 -6.98 3.34 32.14
N ALA A 357 -6.27 3.46 31.02
CA ALA A 357 -6.86 3.56 29.69
C ALA A 357 -7.69 2.30 29.35
N GLY A 358 -7.15 1.11 29.65
CA GLY A 358 -7.86 -0.15 29.47
C GLY A 358 -9.14 -0.24 30.30
N HIS A 359 -9.06 0.16 31.57
CA HIS A 359 -10.22 0.19 32.46
C HIS A 359 -11.31 1.15 31.96
N ARG A 360 -10.96 2.38 31.57
CA ARG A 360 -11.90 3.36 31.02
C ARG A 360 -12.55 2.87 29.72
N ALA A 361 -11.78 2.23 28.84
CA ALA A 361 -12.32 1.62 27.63
C ALA A 361 -13.36 0.53 27.95
N ASN A 362 -13.06 -0.36 28.90
CA ASN A 362 -13.97 -1.43 29.33
C ASN A 362 -15.28 -0.91 29.97
N GLN A 363 -15.27 0.29 30.57
CA GLN A 363 -16.48 0.90 31.12
C GLN A 363 -17.40 1.47 30.04
N VAL A 364 -16.84 1.94 28.92
CA VAL A 364 -17.58 2.61 27.85
C VAL A 364 -18.07 1.63 26.80
N TYR A 365 -17.27 0.62 26.46
CA TYR A 365 -17.54 -0.28 25.35
C TYR A 365 -17.90 -1.69 25.82
N PRO A 366 -18.85 -2.38 25.15
CA PRO A 366 -19.25 -3.74 25.49
C PRO A 366 -18.44 -4.84 24.80
N SER A 367 -17.61 -4.51 23.81
CA SER A 367 -16.85 -5.48 23.01
C SER A 367 -15.69 -4.84 22.24
N TRP A 368 -14.72 -5.66 21.79
CA TRP A 368 -13.65 -5.24 20.88
C TRP A 368 -14.19 -4.58 19.61
N GLY A 369 -15.26 -5.13 19.03
CA GLY A 369 -15.90 -4.57 17.83
C GLY A 369 -16.48 -3.19 18.07
N SER A 370 -17.18 -3.00 19.21
CA SER A 370 -17.74 -1.69 19.57
C SER A 370 -16.64 -0.66 19.87
N PHE A 371 -15.59 -1.07 20.58
CA PHE A 371 -14.41 -0.24 20.83
C PHE A 371 -13.75 0.18 19.52
N SER A 372 -13.55 -0.77 18.61
CA SER A 372 -12.93 -0.53 17.31
C SER A 372 -13.74 0.48 16.48
N ALA A 373 -15.06 0.36 16.46
CA ALA A 373 -15.93 1.32 15.77
C ALA A 373 -15.88 2.73 16.38
N GLY A 374 -15.80 2.83 17.71
CA GLY A 374 -15.58 4.10 18.41
C GLY A 374 -14.22 4.72 18.07
N TYR A 375 -13.16 3.92 18.09
CA TYR A 375 -11.81 4.35 17.71
C TYR A 375 -11.77 4.90 16.29
N VAL A 376 -12.31 4.15 15.33
CA VAL A 376 -12.26 4.53 13.91
C VAL A 376 -13.11 5.78 13.67
N LEU A 377 -14.34 5.86 14.22
CA LEU A 377 -15.17 7.06 14.05
C LEU A 377 -14.50 8.30 14.65
N GLY A 378 -13.95 8.21 15.86
CA GLY A 378 -13.25 9.32 16.51
C GLY A 378 -12.08 9.82 15.67
N ARG A 379 -11.30 8.91 15.08
CA ARG A 379 -10.23 9.28 14.15
C ARG A 379 -10.75 9.95 12.87
N MET A 380 -11.82 9.42 12.27
CA MET A 380 -12.36 9.94 11.00
C MET A 380 -12.93 11.35 11.16
N LEU A 381 -13.65 11.61 12.25
CA LEU A 381 -14.20 12.93 12.52
C LEU A 381 -13.13 13.98 12.81
N ARG A 382 -11.90 13.55 13.13
CA ARG A 382 -10.76 14.46 13.35
C ARG A 382 -9.92 14.71 12.09
N PHE A 383 -9.80 13.74 11.18
CA PHE A 383 -8.79 13.81 10.09
C PHE A 383 -9.29 13.52 8.68
N ASP A 384 -10.46 12.89 8.51
CA ASP A 384 -10.84 12.35 7.18
C ASP A 384 -11.79 13.29 6.41
N GLU A 385 -12.36 14.32 7.06
CA GLU A 385 -13.25 15.32 6.45
C GLU A 385 -14.44 14.76 5.62
N GLY A 386 -14.73 13.45 5.72
CA GLY A 386 -15.80 12.77 4.97
C GLY A 386 -15.38 12.25 3.60
N GLU A 387 -14.08 12.20 3.30
CA GLU A 387 -13.52 11.78 2.02
C GLU A 387 -13.42 10.26 1.87
N PHE A 388 -13.40 9.50 2.97
CA PHE A 388 -13.09 8.07 2.99
C PHE A 388 -11.73 7.76 2.33
N GLY A 389 -10.73 8.60 2.63
CA GLY A 389 -9.41 8.56 2.03
C GLY A 389 -8.47 7.57 2.71
N GLU A 390 -7.16 7.87 2.66
CA GLU A 390 -6.13 7.00 3.22
C GLU A 390 -6.33 6.72 4.72
N TRP A 391 -6.79 7.72 5.49
CA TRP A 391 -7.04 7.56 6.92
C TRP A 391 -8.11 6.52 7.20
N TYR A 392 -9.18 6.51 6.42
CA TYR A 392 -10.24 5.51 6.50
C TYR A 392 -9.72 4.13 6.10
N GLU A 393 -9.04 4.01 4.96
CA GLU A 393 -8.50 2.72 4.49
C GLU A 393 -7.57 2.07 5.51
N ARG A 394 -6.67 2.85 6.11
CA ARG A 394 -5.73 2.36 7.14
C ARG A 394 -6.46 1.93 8.41
N SER A 395 -7.46 2.69 8.85
CA SER A 395 -8.23 2.36 10.05
C SER A 395 -9.09 1.11 9.86
N LEU A 396 -9.66 0.93 8.66
CA LEU A 396 -10.37 -0.28 8.27
C LEU A 396 -9.42 -1.49 8.18
N ALA A 397 -8.21 -1.31 7.64
CA ALA A 397 -7.19 -2.36 7.61
C ALA A 397 -6.79 -2.80 9.02
N GLY A 398 -6.54 -1.85 9.93
CA GLY A 398 -6.27 -2.13 11.34
C GLY A 398 -7.41 -2.88 12.02
N HIS A 399 -8.66 -2.45 11.79
CA HIS A 399 -9.85 -3.14 12.31
C HIS A 399 -9.91 -4.60 11.87
N ARG A 400 -9.74 -4.87 10.57
CA ARG A 400 -9.79 -6.24 10.00
C ARG A 400 -8.68 -7.12 10.56
N ILE A 401 -7.45 -6.62 10.58
CA ILE A 401 -6.32 -7.36 11.17
C ILE A 401 -6.64 -7.75 12.60
N LEU A 402 -7.07 -6.80 13.42
CA LEU A 402 -7.34 -7.08 14.83
C LEU A 402 -8.57 -7.97 15.04
N SER A 403 -9.56 -7.92 14.14
CA SER A 403 -10.82 -8.65 14.32
C SER A 403 -10.83 -10.02 13.65
N GLU A 404 -9.94 -10.29 12.69
CA GLU A 404 -9.93 -11.49 11.85
C GLU A 404 -8.67 -12.33 12.00
N ASP A 405 -7.50 -11.72 12.27
CA ASP A 405 -6.24 -12.46 12.39
C ASP A 405 -6.30 -13.44 13.58
N PRO A 406 -6.09 -14.76 13.39
CA PRO A 406 -6.12 -15.75 14.47
C PRO A 406 -5.13 -15.44 15.60
N ASP A 407 -4.07 -14.70 15.30
CA ASP A 407 -3.03 -14.36 16.26
C ASP A 407 -3.32 -13.06 17.02
N SER A 408 -4.39 -12.35 16.64
CA SER A 408 -4.79 -11.10 17.25
C SER A 408 -5.13 -11.23 18.73
N PRO A 409 -4.72 -10.26 19.58
CA PRO A 409 -5.15 -10.21 20.96
C PRO A 409 -6.68 -10.14 21.11
N TRP A 410 -7.40 -9.52 20.18
CA TRP A 410 -8.86 -9.39 20.28
C TRP A 410 -9.61 -10.69 19.95
N ARG A 411 -8.93 -11.63 19.28
CA ARG A 411 -9.42 -12.98 18.99
C ARG A 411 -9.06 -13.96 20.10
N ARG A 412 -7.92 -13.73 20.75
CA ARG A 412 -7.38 -14.59 21.79
C ARG A 412 -7.94 -14.23 23.18
N MET A 413 -8.14 -12.96 23.48
CA MET A 413 -8.65 -12.48 24.77
C MET A 413 -10.10 -12.00 24.66
N ALA A 414 -10.93 -12.43 25.61
CA ALA A 414 -12.27 -11.87 25.77
C ALA A 414 -12.19 -10.37 26.12
N TRP A 415 -13.23 -9.62 25.75
CA TRP A 415 -13.39 -8.24 26.21
C TRP A 415 -13.77 -8.22 27.70
N GLY A 416 -13.16 -7.33 28.48
CA GLY A 416 -13.41 -7.19 29.92
C GLY A 416 -12.35 -7.86 30.78
#